data_AF-A0A2V6Z230-F1
#
_entry.id   AF-A0A2V6Z230-F1
#
_cell.length_a   1.000
_cell.length_b   1.000
_cell.length_c   1.000
_cell.angle_alpha   90.00
_cell.angle_beta   90.00
_cell.angle_gamma   90.00
#
_symmetry.space_group_name_H-M   'P 1'
#
loop_
_entity.id
_entity.type
_entity.pdbx_description
1 polymer ?
#
loop_
_entity_poly.entity_id
_entity_poly.type
_entity_poly.pdbx_seq_one_letter_code
_entity_poly.pdbx_strand_id
1 'polypeptide(L)'
;MPRIRRVSGAASGNVRPVSDPRPTRSQFCERSVRVSQFWDNAAWPGAPRACSAHRLAARVGVTLYCRTTDRDFVRIGLHMPRSSTLKIAAETRATTASVQDYLAAIYDLAGSGKPVIGARLAKHMGISAPAVTEAIHRMARGGYVKIGRGKELVLSTKGRQIAELMARRHRLLERWLTDTLGLNWTDAHEEAHRLEHALSPRVEDRLAELLGMPSTCPHGNPIPGMAKPPKVEPFPLAQAKEGTTVVVERITEEAEADKKLLEHLWKNDVRPGRRLKITEVAPWAGTITASGDGQVIALGLPAAAKIWVYLPGAAG
;
A
#
# COMPACT_ATOMS: atom_id res chain seq x y z
N MET A 1 -52.00 -21.46 8.61
CA MET A 1 -52.08 -20.07 9.13
C MET A 1 -53.48 -19.83 9.66
N PRO A 2 -53.74 -18.97 10.68
CA PRO A 2 -52.85 -18.27 11.62
C PRO A 2 -53.33 -18.36 13.10
N ARG A 3 -52.50 -17.97 14.07
CA ARG A 3 -52.79 -16.86 15.02
C ARG A 3 -51.71 -16.72 16.09
N ILE A 4 -51.14 -15.52 16.07
CA ILE A 4 -50.29 -14.88 17.05
C ILE A 4 -51.00 -14.84 18.41
N ARG A 5 -50.33 -15.31 19.48
CA ARG A 5 -50.71 -14.98 20.87
C ARG A 5 -49.68 -14.00 21.44
N ARG A 6 -50.15 -12.78 21.70
CA ARG A 6 -49.49 -11.80 22.58
C ARG A 6 -49.49 -12.36 24.00
N VAL A 7 -48.35 -12.24 24.69
CA VAL A 7 -48.28 -12.32 26.15
C VAL A 7 -47.81 -10.96 26.65
N SER A 8 -48.74 -10.26 27.29
CA SER A 8 -48.54 -9.07 28.10
C SER A 8 -48.18 -9.51 29.53
N GLY A 9 -47.05 -9.04 30.06
CA GLY A 9 -46.67 -9.24 31.45
C GLY A 9 -45.74 -8.12 31.89
N ALA A 10 -46.31 -7.10 32.51
CA ALA A 10 -45.59 -5.99 33.11
C ALA A 10 -45.01 -6.43 34.47
N ALA A 11 -43.72 -6.18 34.67
CA ALA A 11 -43.10 -6.17 35.98
C ALA A 11 -42.40 -4.81 36.15
N SER A 12 -42.89 -4.06 37.12
CA SER A 12 -42.45 -2.72 37.53
C SER A 12 -41.06 -2.77 38.16
N GLY A 13 -40.06 -2.20 37.48
CA GLY A 13 -38.76 -1.85 38.03
C GLY A 13 -38.58 -0.33 37.98
N ASN A 14 -38.57 0.30 39.14
CA ASN A 14 -38.49 1.75 39.31
C ASN A 14 -37.01 2.19 39.15
N VAL A 15 -36.60 2.62 37.95
CA VAL A 15 -35.25 3.16 37.69
C VAL A 15 -35.33 4.68 37.66
N ARG A 16 -34.75 5.33 38.68
CA ARG A 16 -34.55 6.79 38.71
C ARG A 16 -33.52 7.18 37.64
N PRO A 17 -33.72 8.30 36.90
CA PRO A 17 -32.72 8.77 35.95
C PRO A 17 -31.51 9.33 36.72
N VAL A 18 -30.36 8.67 36.58
CA VAL A 18 -29.07 9.24 36.99
C VAL A 18 -28.68 10.25 35.92
N SER A 19 -28.76 11.54 36.25
CA SER A 19 -28.22 12.62 35.45
C SER A 19 -26.70 12.59 35.54
N ASP A 20 -26.03 12.04 34.52
CA ASP A 20 -24.58 12.02 34.43
C ASP A 20 -24.07 13.43 34.05
N PRO A 21 -23.21 14.07 34.85
CA PRO A 21 -22.69 15.39 34.52
C PRO A 21 -21.70 15.29 33.34
N ARG A 22 -21.89 16.17 32.35
CA ARG A 22 -20.97 16.34 31.21
C ARG A 22 -19.54 16.57 31.72
N PRO A 23 -18.53 15.79 31.27
CA PRO A 23 -17.16 15.96 31.74
C PRO A 23 -16.60 17.30 31.27
N THR A 24 -15.97 18.02 32.19
CA THR A 24 -15.29 19.29 31.90
C THR A 24 -13.98 19.05 31.15
N ARG A 25 -13.56 20.06 30.38
CA ARG A 25 -12.39 20.09 29.48
C ARG A 25 -11.04 19.72 30.14
N SER A 26 -10.98 19.59 31.47
CA SER A 26 -9.81 19.16 32.24
C SER A 26 -9.66 17.64 32.37
N GLN A 27 -10.74 16.84 32.30
CA GLN A 27 -10.69 15.38 32.51
C GLN A 27 -10.26 14.59 31.25
N PHE A 28 -10.23 15.23 30.08
CA PHE A 28 -9.68 14.64 28.86
C PHE A 28 -8.14 14.63 28.83
N CYS A 29 -7.47 15.33 29.76
CA CYS A 29 -6.02 15.48 29.76
C CYS A 29 -5.28 14.41 30.58
N GLU A 30 -5.95 13.75 31.54
CA GLU A 30 -5.30 12.79 32.44
C GLU A 30 -5.35 11.32 31.96
N ARG A 31 -6.21 10.99 30.98
CA ARG A 31 -6.24 9.64 30.38
C ARG A 31 -5.27 9.44 29.20
N SER A 32 -4.61 10.51 28.76
CA SER A 32 -3.66 10.51 27.64
C SER A 32 -2.21 10.21 28.05
N VAL A 33 -1.96 9.97 29.35
CA VAL A 33 -0.60 9.81 29.91
C VAL A 33 -0.23 8.34 30.16
N ARG A 34 -1.08 7.36 29.81
CA ARG A 34 -0.81 5.91 30.00
C ARG A 34 -0.53 5.10 28.72
N VAL A 35 -0.27 5.75 27.59
CA VAL A 35 0.18 5.07 26.35
C VAL A 35 1.55 5.57 25.89
N SER A 36 2.35 6.14 26.80
CA SER A 36 3.71 6.63 26.50
C SER A 36 4.79 6.07 27.41
N GLN A 37 4.56 4.93 28.09
CA GLN A 37 5.55 4.32 29.00
C GLN A 37 6.14 2.99 28.50
N PHE A 38 6.07 2.70 27.20
CA PHE A 38 6.59 1.44 26.65
C PHE A 38 7.85 1.55 25.78
N TRP A 39 8.49 2.73 25.70
CA TRP A 39 9.69 2.94 24.87
C TRP A 39 10.76 3.82 25.53
N ASP A 40 10.95 3.72 26.85
CA ASP A 40 11.96 4.52 27.57
C ASP A 40 13.14 3.70 28.13
N ASN A 41 13.43 2.50 27.61
CA ASN A 41 14.64 1.75 28.03
C ASN A 41 15.27 0.96 26.89
N ALA A 42 15.97 1.65 25.98
CA ALA A 42 17.02 1.05 25.17
C ALA A 42 18.11 2.11 24.92
N ALA A 43 19.08 2.19 25.82
CA ALA A 43 20.28 3.00 25.64
C ALA A 43 21.16 2.40 24.54
N TRP A 44 21.40 3.16 23.47
CA TRP A 44 22.47 2.87 22.51
C TRP A 44 23.79 3.47 23.04
N PRO A 45 24.90 2.70 23.10
CA PRO A 45 26.19 3.25 23.50
C PRO A 45 26.76 4.12 22.36
N GLY A 46 26.88 5.44 22.59
CA GLY A 46 27.62 6.33 21.67
C GLY A 46 27.11 7.76 21.46
N ALA A 47 26.04 8.23 22.11
CA ALA A 47 25.54 9.59 21.89
C ALA A 47 26.28 10.65 22.75
N PRO A 48 26.82 11.75 22.16
CA PRO A 48 27.44 12.84 22.91
C PRO A 48 26.41 13.64 23.71
N ARG A 49 26.80 14.02 24.95
CA ARG A 49 25.99 14.77 25.92
C ARG A 49 25.83 16.23 25.47
N ALA A 50 24.68 16.58 24.90
CA ALA A 50 24.03 17.89 25.06
C ALA A 50 22.81 18.01 24.13
N CYS A 51 21.61 17.74 24.65
CA CYS A 51 20.38 18.29 24.10
C CYS A 51 19.26 18.16 25.15
N SER A 52 19.02 19.24 25.89
CA SER A 52 17.84 19.38 26.76
C SER A 52 16.60 19.59 25.91
N ALA A 53 15.65 18.67 25.95
CA ALA A 53 14.36 18.79 25.27
C ALA A 53 13.47 19.82 25.98
N HIS A 54 13.09 20.90 25.28
CA HIS A 54 11.97 21.74 25.69
C HIS A 54 10.72 21.40 24.87
N ARG A 55 9.64 21.15 25.61
CA ARG A 55 8.28 20.89 25.15
C ARG A 55 7.72 22.18 24.55
N LEU A 56 7.46 22.23 23.25
CA LEU A 56 6.62 23.28 22.66
C LEU A 56 5.40 22.66 22.00
N ALA A 57 4.26 22.79 22.67
CA ALA A 57 2.96 22.58 22.05
C ALA A 57 2.67 23.75 21.11
N ALA A 58 2.57 23.49 19.80
CA ALA A 58 1.98 24.45 18.87
C ALA A 58 1.33 23.74 17.67
N ARG A 59 0.07 24.11 17.44
CA ARG A 59 -0.73 23.92 16.24
C ARG A 59 0.05 24.27 14.95
N VAL A 60 -0.20 23.48 13.90
CA VAL A 60 0.13 23.75 12.48
C VAL A 60 1.63 23.75 12.13
N GLY A 61 2.06 22.71 11.39
CA GLY A 61 3.28 22.72 10.58
C GLY A 61 4.60 22.69 11.36
N VAL A 62 5.03 21.49 11.79
CA VAL A 62 6.36 21.33 12.38
C VAL A 62 7.40 21.31 11.26
N THR A 63 8.15 22.40 11.15
CA THR A 63 9.40 22.47 10.40
C THR A 63 10.53 22.04 11.36
N LEU A 64 11.28 21.00 11.01
CA LEU A 64 12.50 20.64 11.72
C LEU A 64 13.61 21.62 11.31
N TYR A 65 14.17 22.32 12.29
CA TYR A 65 15.33 23.18 12.11
C TYR A 65 16.53 22.56 12.84
N CYS A 66 17.57 22.19 12.09
CA CYS A 66 18.88 21.89 12.66
C CYS A 66 19.65 23.21 12.78
N ARG A 67 20.14 23.53 13.98
CA ARG A 67 20.89 24.76 14.25
C ARG A 67 22.37 24.47 13.99
N THR A 68 22.86 24.76 12.78
CA THR A 68 24.30 24.90 12.54
C THR A 68 24.72 26.34 12.80
N THR A 69 25.96 26.51 13.25
CA THR A 69 26.56 27.77 13.75
C THR A 69 26.80 28.86 12.70
N ASP A 70 26.06 28.88 11.59
CA ASP A 70 26.13 30.01 10.66
C ASP A 70 24.81 30.25 9.93
N ARG A 71 24.57 31.53 9.62
CA ARG A 71 23.27 32.20 9.45
C ARG A 71 22.44 31.89 8.19
N ASP A 72 22.46 30.67 7.64
CA ASP A 72 21.63 30.34 6.47
C ASP A 72 20.76 29.08 6.66
N PHE A 73 19.45 29.29 6.76
CA PHE A 73 18.45 28.22 6.77
C PHE A 73 18.23 27.69 5.34
N VAL A 74 18.90 26.59 4.97
CA VAL A 74 18.61 25.90 3.71
C VAL A 74 17.34 25.05 3.87
N ARG A 75 16.27 25.50 3.23
CA ARG A 75 14.98 24.84 3.17
C ARG A 75 15.04 23.69 2.16
N ILE A 76 15.27 22.45 2.61
CA ILE A 76 15.12 21.27 1.73
C ILE A 76 13.64 20.90 1.66
N GLY A 77 12.88 21.69 0.91
CA GLY A 77 11.53 21.34 0.51
C GLY A 77 11.56 20.89 -0.94
N LEU A 78 11.28 19.61 -1.20
CA LEU A 78 10.73 19.21 -2.50
C LEU A 78 9.31 19.79 -2.58
N HIS A 79 9.21 21.09 -2.83
CA HIS A 79 7.95 21.81 -2.95
C HIS A 79 7.46 21.63 -4.39
N MET A 80 6.60 20.65 -4.64
CA MET A 80 5.75 20.72 -5.83
C MET A 80 4.83 21.93 -5.67
N PRO A 81 4.64 22.75 -6.72
CA PRO A 81 3.78 23.92 -6.63
C PRO A 81 2.34 23.47 -6.35
N ARG A 82 1.71 24.01 -5.29
CA ARG A 82 0.30 23.73 -4.90
C ARG A 82 -0.69 23.73 -6.08
N SER A 83 -0.39 24.47 -7.14
CA SER A 83 -1.18 24.53 -8.37
C SER A 83 -1.25 23.20 -9.15
N SER A 84 -0.20 22.38 -9.16
CA SER A 84 -0.20 21.11 -9.92
C SER A 84 -1.03 20.04 -9.21
N THR A 85 -0.93 19.95 -7.89
CA THR A 85 -1.68 18.99 -7.06
C THR A 85 -3.19 19.27 -7.11
N LEU A 86 -3.60 20.55 -7.07
CA LEU A 86 -5.00 20.94 -7.18
C LEU A 86 -5.60 20.58 -8.55
N LYS A 87 -4.82 20.73 -9.62
CA LYS A 87 -5.25 20.35 -10.97
C LYS A 87 -5.46 18.84 -11.09
N ILE A 88 -4.53 18.04 -10.59
CA ILE A 88 -4.65 16.58 -10.57
C ILE A 88 -5.89 16.16 -9.77
N ALA A 89 -6.08 16.70 -8.56
CA ALA A 89 -7.25 16.38 -7.73
C ALA A 89 -8.58 16.72 -8.43
N ALA A 90 -8.65 17.84 -9.15
CA ALA A 90 -9.83 18.22 -9.93
C ALA A 90 -10.07 17.28 -11.12
N GLU A 91 -9.01 16.92 -11.86
CA GLU A 91 -9.08 15.99 -12.99
C GLU A 91 -9.47 14.57 -12.56
N THR A 92 -8.92 14.07 -11.45
CA THR A 92 -9.33 12.80 -10.84
C THR A 92 -10.80 12.82 -10.47
N ARG A 93 -11.29 13.89 -9.83
CA ARG A 93 -12.72 14.03 -9.46
C ARG A 93 -13.65 14.08 -10.69
N ALA A 94 -13.18 14.59 -11.81
CA ALA A 94 -13.92 14.60 -13.07
C ALA A 94 -13.88 13.26 -13.82
N THR A 95 -13.12 12.28 -13.33
CA THR A 95 -12.93 10.96 -13.93
C THR A 95 -13.72 9.92 -13.15
N THR A 96 -14.37 8.98 -13.84
CA THR A 96 -15.13 7.91 -13.16
C THR A 96 -14.20 6.90 -12.51
N ALA A 97 -14.66 6.22 -11.44
CA ALA A 97 -13.90 5.15 -10.77
C ALA A 97 -13.43 4.09 -11.78
N SER A 98 -14.31 3.65 -12.67
CA SER A 98 -13.92 2.71 -13.74
C SER A 98 -12.74 3.20 -14.59
N VAL A 99 -12.73 4.48 -15.02
CA VAL A 99 -11.57 4.99 -15.80
C VAL A 99 -10.33 5.05 -14.93
N GLN A 100 -10.44 5.40 -13.64
CA GLN A 100 -9.32 5.36 -12.70
C GLN A 100 -8.74 3.95 -12.58
N ASP A 101 -9.59 2.91 -12.47
CA ASP A 101 -9.18 1.50 -12.42
C ASP A 101 -8.39 1.09 -13.66
N TYR A 102 -8.88 1.46 -14.85
CA TYR A 102 -8.16 1.18 -16.10
C TYR A 102 -6.79 1.85 -16.14
N LEU A 103 -6.67 3.09 -15.65
CA LEU A 103 -5.41 3.82 -15.63
C LEU A 103 -4.42 3.21 -14.63
N ALA A 104 -4.89 2.83 -13.44
CA ALA A 104 -4.11 2.10 -12.45
C ALA A 104 -3.61 0.75 -13.03
N ALA A 105 -4.51 -0.05 -13.60
CA ALA A 105 -4.16 -1.32 -14.22
C ALA A 105 -3.11 -1.18 -15.35
N ILE A 106 -3.22 -0.14 -16.20
CA ILE A 106 -2.20 0.11 -17.24
C ILE A 106 -0.86 0.49 -16.59
N TYR A 107 -0.87 1.28 -15.52
CA TYR A 107 0.33 1.67 -14.78
C TYR A 107 1.04 0.46 -14.16
N ASP A 108 0.30 -0.43 -13.51
CA ASP A 108 0.84 -1.62 -12.87
C ASP A 108 1.40 -2.61 -13.89
N LEU A 109 0.67 -2.86 -15.00
CA LEU A 109 1.14 -3.70 -16.09
C LEU A 109 2.40 -3.15 -16.76
N ALA A 110 2.54 -1.81 -16.86
CA ALA A 110 3.74 -1.18 -17.41
C ALA A 110 4.97 -1.41 -16.51
N GLY A 111 4.78 -1.57 -15.20
CA GLY A 111 5.84 -1.89 -14.24
C GLY A 111 6.51 -3.25 -14.46
N SER A 112 5.88 -4.16 -15.21
CA SER A 112 6.45 -5.47 -15.57
C SER A 112 7.52 -5.42 -16.66
N GLY A 113 7.73 -4.25 -17.29
CA GLY A 113 8.65 -4.07 -18.42
C GLY A 113 8.15 -4.66 -19.76
N LYS A 114 6.96 -5.26 -19.78
CA LYS A 114 6.34 -5.81 -20.99
C LYS A 114 5.39 -4.78 -21.62
N PRO A 115 5.27 -4.71 -22.96
CA PRO A 115 4.32 -3.82 -23.62
C PRO A 115 2.88 -4.09 -23.17
N VAL A 116 2.16 -3.07 -22.70
CA VAL A 116 0.77 -3.20 -22.25
C VAL A 116 -0.15 -3.22 -23.47
N ILE A 117 -0.96 -4.26 -23.62
CA ILE A 117 -1.90 -4.41 -24.74
C ILE A 117 -3.30 -4.74 -24.22
N GLY A 118 -4.34 -4.48 -25.02
CA GLY A 118 -5.74 -4.71 -24.64
C GLY A 118 -6.02 -6.13 -24.13
N ALA A 119 -5.40 -7.16 -24.74
CA ALA A 119 -5.56 -8.54 -24.29
C ALA A 119 -5.02 -8.79 -22.87
N ARG A 120 -3.88 -8.17 -22.51
CA ARG A 120 -3.32 -8.28 -21.16
C ARG A 120 -4.15 -7.50 -20.15
N LEU A 121 -4.62 -6.32 -20.55
CA LEU A 121 -5.50 -5.50 -19.72
C LEU A 121 -6.83 -6.22 -19.42
N ALA A 122 -7.44 -6.85 -20.42
CA ALA A 122 -8.64 -7.69 -20.25
C ALA A 122 -8.42 -8.84 -19.27
N LYS A 123 -7.30 -9.56 -19.42
CA LYS A 123 -6.92 -10.63 -18.50
C LYS A 123 -6.72 -10.11 -17.07
N HIS A 124 -6.00 -9.00 -16.91
CA HIS A 124 -5.69 -8.41 -15.61
C HIS A 124 -6.95 -7.92 -14.89
N MET A 125 -7.86 -7.28 -15.62
CA MET A 125 -9.11 -6.74 -15.05
C MET A 125 -10.25 -7.77 -14.96
N GLY A 126 -10.08 -8.98 -15.48
CA GLY A 126 -11.12 -10.02 -15.45
C GLY A 126 -12.37 -9.70 -16.26
N ILE A 127 -12.26 -8.89 -17.32
CA ILE A 127 -13.37 -8.42 -18.15
C ILE A 127 -13.18 -8.76 -19.62
N SER A 128 -14.26 -8.69 -20.41
CA SER A 128 -14.24 -9.11 -21.81
C SER A 128 -13.40 -8.18 -22.70
N ALA A 129 -12.74 -8.75 -23.71
CA ALA A 129 -11.94 -7.99 -24.66
C ALA A 129 -12.73 -6.88 -25.40
N PRO A 130 -14.00 -7.07 -25.80
CA PRO A 130 -14.82 -5.99 -26.34
C PRO A 130 -15.03 -4.83 -25.36
N ALA A 131 -15.32 -5.13 -24.08
CA ALA A 131 -15.52 -4.10 -23.06
C ALA A 131 -14.25 -3.26 -22.84
N VAL A 132 -13.09 -3.92 -22.82
CA VAL A 132 -11.78 -3.24 -22.74
C VAL A 132 -11.51 -2.37 -23.96
N THR A 133 -11.85 -2.86 -25.16
CA THR A 133 -11.65 -2.09 -26.39
C THR A 133 -12.45 -0.80 -26.38
N GLU A 134 -13.73 -0.86 -25.99
CA GLU A 134 -14.58 0.32 -25.84
C GLU A 134 -14.05 1.28 -24.77
N ALA A 135 -13.55 0.75 -23.65
CA ALA A 135 -12.93 1.55 -22.60
C ALA A 135 -11.67 2.26 -23.08
N ILE A 136 -10.79 1.57 -23.79
CA ILE A 136 -9.57 2.14 -24.37
C ILE A 136 -9.93 3.29 -25.33
N HIS A 137 -10.90 3.08 -26.24
CA HIS A 137 -11.31 4.12 -27.18
C HIS A 137 -11.88 5.35 -26.47
N ARG A 138 -12.69 5.16 -25.42
CA ARG A 138 -13.19 6.26 -24.58
C ARG A 138 -12.06 7.00 -23.88
N MET A 139 -11.11 6.29 -23.28
CA MET A 139 -9.96 6.90 -22.61
C MET A 139 -9.03 7.64 -23.58
N ALA A 140 -8.87 7.14 -24.80
CA ALA A 140 -8.09 7.77 -25.86
C ALA A 140 -8.74 9.10 -26.28
N ARG A 141 -10.06 9.12 -26.52
CA ARG A 141 -10.81 10.37 -26.79
C ARG A 141 -10.73 11.35 -25.62
N GLY A 142 -10.70 10.85 -24.39
CA GLY A 142 -10.53 11.66 -23.17
C GLY A 142 -9.09 12.16 -22.93
N GLY A 143 -8.12 11.80 -23.78
CA GLY A 143 -6.73 12.21 -23.67
C GLY A 143 -5.93 11.53 -22.55
N TYR A 144 -6.42 10.41 -22.00
CA TYR A 144 -5.75 9.70 -20.90
C TYR A 144 -4.74 8.65 -21.39
N VAL A 145 -4.98 8.07 -22.55
CA VAL A 145 -4.12 7.03 -23.14
C VAL A 145 -3.83 7.32 -24.61
N LYS A 146 -2.70 6.84 -25.09
CA LYS A 146 -2.33 6.79 -26.51
C LYS A 146 -2.18 5.32 -26.92
N ILE A 147 -2.62 5.00 -28.13
CA ILE A 147 -2.43 3.67 -28.73
C ILE A 147 -1.25 3.79 -29.69
N GLY A 148 -0.15 3.12 -29.37
CA GLY A 148 1.04 3.05 -30.22
C GLY A 148 0.80 2.19 -31.47
N ARG A 149 1.76 2.23 -32.41
CA ARG A 149 1.65 1.52 -33.70
C ARG A 149 1.46 0.01 -33.53
N GLY A 150 2.08 -0.57 -32.50
CA GLY A 150 1.95 -1.98 -32.13
C GLY A 150 0.72 -2.32 -31.28
N LYS A 151 -0.28 -1.44 -31.19
CA LYS A 151 -1.44 -1.55 -30.27
C LYS A 151 -1.06 -1.49 -28.78
N GLU A 152 0.14 -1.02 -28.48
CA GLU A 152 0.59 -0.79 -27.10
C GLU A 152 -0.14 0.41 -26.49
N LEU A 153 -0.56 0.27 -25.25
CA LEU A 153 -1.26 1.29 -24.48
C LEU A 153 -0.24 2.09 -23.69
N VAL A 154 -0.18 3.39 -23.95
CA VAL A 154 0.75 4.30 -23.28
C VAL A 154 -0.07 5.36 -22.55
N LEU A 155 0.14 5.49 -21.24
CA LEU A 155 -0.47 6.57 -20.45
C LEU A 155 0.03 7.92 -20.97
N SER A 156 -0.89 8.85 -21.23
CA SER A 156 -0.53 10.25 -21.42
C SER A 156 -0.02 10.85 -20.11
N THR A 157 0.53 12.07 -20.14
CA THR A 157 0.92 12.77 -18.90
C THR A 157 -0.25 12.89 -17.92
N LYS A 158 -1.44 13.18 -18.45
CA LYS A 158 -2.69 13.26 -17.68
C LYS A 158 -3.08 11.91 -17.10
N GLY A 159 -3.11 10.87 -17.93
CA GLY A 159 -3.45 9.51 -17.48
C GLY A 159 -2.47 8.97 -16.44
N ARG A 160 -1.18 9.25 -16.61
CA ARG A 160 -0.13 8.86 -15.67
C ARG A 160 -0.29 9.51 -14.31
N GLN A 161 -0.59 10.81 -14.25
CA GLN A 161 -0.81 11.51 -12.98
C GLN A 161 -1.97 10.91 -12.18
N ILE A 162 -3.07 10.57 -12.85
CA ILE A 162 -4.22 9.92 -12.21
C ILE A 162 -3.86 8.51 -11.77
N ALA A 163 -3.18 7.72 -12.62
CA ALA A 163 -2.77 6.36 -12.27
C ALA A 163 -1.83 6.33 -11.05
N GLU A 164 -0.83 7.21 -11.02
CA GLU A 164 0.11 7.32 -9.89
C GLU A 164 -0.60 7.74 -8.60
N LEU A 165 -1.60 8.63 -8.70
CA LEU A 165 -2.43 8.99 -7.54
C LEU A 165 -3.23 7.79 -7.03
N MET A 166 -3.80 6.97 -7.92
CA MET A 166 -4.58 5.81 -7.51
C MET A 166 -3.71 4.72 -6.91
N ALA A 167 -2.59 4.39 -7.55
CA ALA A 167 -1.59 3.48 -6.99
C ALA A 167 -1.07 3.96 -5.62
N ARG A 168 -0.85 5.28 -5.44
CA ARG A 168 -0.45 5.84 -4.15
C ARG A 168 -1.51 5.62 -3.07
N ARG A 169 -2.78 5.91 -3.37
CA ARG A 169 -3.87 5.76 -2.41
C ARG A 169 -4.10 4.31 -2.05
N HIS A 170 -4.15 3.42 -3.04
CA HIS A 170 -4.26 1.99 -2.85
C HIS A 170 -3.19 1.49 -1.89
N ARG A 171 -1.91 1.74 -2.22
CA ARG A 171 -0.75 1.26 -1.45
C ARG A 171 -0.65 1.85 -0.04
N LEU A 172 -1.11 3.08 0.18
CA LEU A 172 -1.20 3.67 1.52
C LEU A 172 -2.33 3.04 2.34
N LEU A 173 -3.48 2.77 1.71
CA LEU A 173 -4.59 2.08 2.37
C LEU A 173 -4.21 0.66 2.73
N GLU A 174 -3.56 -0.09 1.84
CA GLU A 174 -3.03 -1.43 2.15
C GLU A 174 -2.11 -1.39 3.37
N ARG A 175 -1.17 -0.43 3.41
CA ARG A 175 -0.29 -0.24 4.58
C ARG A 175 -1.06 -0.01 5.86
N TRP A 176 -2.04 0.89 5.83
CA TRP A 176 -2.83 1.17 7.03
C TRP A 176 -3.69 -0.01 7.48
N LEU A 177 -4.38 -0.67 6.54
CA LEU A 177 -5.24 -1.82 6.80
C LEU A 177 -4.44 -3.02 7.36
N THR A 178 -3.23 -3.23 6.87
CA THR A 178 -2.36 -4.31 7.36
C THR A 178 -1.63 -3.93 8.64
N ASP A 179 -0.86 -2.84 8.64
CA ASP A 179 0.06 -2.50 9.74
C ASP A 179 -0.68 -1.97 10.98
N THR A 180 -1.85 -1.32 10.81
CA THR A 180 -2.62 -0.73 11.91
C THR A 180 -3.84 -1.57 12.30
N LEU A 181 -4.62 -2.07 11.33
CA LEU A 181 -5.83 -2.84 11.63
C LEU A 181 -5.58 -4.35 11.71
N GLY A 182 -4.43 -4.83 11.24
CA GLY A 182 -4.07 -6.25 11.30
C GLY A 182 -4.83 -7.13 10.31
N LEU A 183 -5.38 -6.56 9.23
CA LEU A 183 -5.97 -7.36 8.16
C LEU A 183 -4.89 -8.18 7.46
N ASN A 184 -5.26 -9.38 7.00
CA ASN A 184 -4.41 -10.13 6.09
C ASN A 184 -4.36 -9.42 4.72
N TRP A 185 -3.38 -9.77 3.90
CA TRP A 185 -3.15 -9.13 2.60
C TRP A 185 -4.33 -9.17 1.65
N THR A 186 -5.06 -10.28 1.63
CA THR A 186 -6.23 -10.44 0.76
C THR A 186 -7.36 -9.50 1.15
N ASP A 187 -7.73 -9.46 2.42
CA ASP A 187 -8.78 -8.57 2.91
C ASP A 187 -8.36 -7.10 2.80
N ALA A 188 -7.09 -6.80 3.08
CA ALA A 188 -6.55 -5.45 2.94
C ALA A 188 -6.58 -4.95 1.50
N HIS A 189 -6.22 -5.78 0.52
CA HIS A 189 -6.25 -5.44 -0.91
C HIS A 189 -7.68 -5.16 -1.38
N GLU A 190 -8.64 -6.04 -1.01
CA GLU A 190 -10.05 -5.85 -1.35
C GLU A 190 -10.64 -4.57 -0.73
N GLU A 191 -10.34 -4.28 0.54
CA GLU A 191 -10.79 -3.07 1.22
C GLU A 191 -10.11 -1.81 0.69
N ALA A 192 -8.82 -1.86 0.38
CA ALA A 192 -8.09 -0.75 -0.23
C ALA A 192 -8.72 -0.33 -1.55
N HIS A 193 -9.06 -1.29 -2.41
CA HIS A 193 -9.74 -1.04 -3.68
C HIS A 193 -11.11 -0.37 -3.51
N ARG A 194 -11.88 -0.74 -2.47
CA ARG A 194 -13.17 -0.10 -2.16
C ARG A 194 -13.02 1.35 -1.68
N LEU A 195 -11.91 1.66 -1.00
CA LEU A 195 -11.72 2.94 -0.31
C LEU A 195 -10.93 3.98 -1.15
N GLU A 196 -10.08 3.56 -2.07
CA GLU A 196 -9.11 4.44 -2.75
C GLU A 196 -9.75 5.60 -3.53
N HIS A 197 -10.89 5.36 -4.16
CA HIS A 197 -11.60 6.39 -4.94
C HIS A 197 -12.22 7.48 -4.05
N ALA A 198 -12.55 7.14 -2.80
CA ALA A 198 -13.16 8.03 -1.84
C ALA A 198 -12.12 8.85 -1.04
N LEU A 199 -10.83 8.48 -1.12
CA LEU A 199 -9.80 9.15 -0.34
C LEU A 199 -9.59 10.59 -0.83
N SER A 200 -9.84 11.57 0.03
CA SER A 200 -9.52 12.96 -0.27
C SER A 200 -8.02 13.23 -0.13
N PRO A 201 -7.45 14.21 -0.86
CA PRO A 201 -6.02 14.57 -0.70
C PRO A 201 -5.64 14.88 0.76
N ARG A 202 -6.54 15.52 1.51
CA ARG A 202 -6.30 15.83 2.94
C ARG A 202 -6.16 14.57 3.78
N VAL A 203 -6.98 13.55 3.53
CA VAL A 203 -6.92 12.29 4.28
C VAL A 203 -5.70 11.49 3.86
N GLU A 204 -5.41 11.46 2.55
CA GLU A 204 -4.22 10.82 2.00
C GLU A 204 -2.92 11.35 2.63
N ASP A 205 -2.75 12.68 2.70
CA ASP A 205 -1.56 13.29 3.32
C ASP A 205 -1.42 12.91 4.79
N ARG A 206 -2.53 12.91 5.54
CA ARG A 206 -2.53 12.53 6.95
C ARG A 206 -2.30 11.03 7.16
N LEU A 207 -2.79 10.20 6.25
CA LEU A 207 -2.55 8.77 6.27
C LEU A 207 -1.07 8.46 6.03
N ALA A 208 -0.45 9.13 5.06
CA ALA A 208 0.98 9.05 4.81
C ALA A 208 1.82 9.46 6.03
N GLU A 209 1.48 10.59 6.66
CA GLU A 209 2.14 11.04 7.90
C GLU A 209 1.97 10.04 9.05
N LEU A 210 0.74 9.52 9.24
CA LEU A 210 0.43 8.53 10.27
C LEU A 210 1.28 7.26 10.13
N LEU A 211 1.51 6.83 8.90
CA LEU A 211 2.31 5.64 8.57
C LEU A 211 3.83 5.90 8.57
N GLY A 212 4.27 7.12 8.90
CA GLY A 212 5.69 7.46 8.93
C GLY A 212 6.33 7.62 7.54
N MET A 213 5.54 8.02 6.54
CA MET A 213 6.00 8.23 5.15
C MET A 213 6.65 6.98 4.52
N PRO A 214 5.94 5.83 4.46
CA PRO A 214 6.51 4.58 3.98
C PRO A 214 6.90 4.67 2.50
N SER A 215 8.01 4.03 2.13
CA SER A 215 8.48 3.96 0.74
C SER A 215 7.71 2.94 -0.12
N THR A 216 7.10 1.93 0.51
CA THR A 216 6.46 0.79 -0.17
C THR A 216 5.14 0.37 0.48
N CYS A 217 4.27 -0.31 -0.27
CA CYS A 217 3.12 -1.03 0.27
C CYS A 217 3.55 -2.30 1.06
N PRO A 218 2.65 -3.03 1.73
CA PRO A 218 2.98 -4.26 2.47
C PRO A 218 3.61 -5.33 1.59
N HIS A 219 3.26 -5.33 0.31
CA HIS A 219 3.75 -6.23 -0.72
C HIS A 219 5.09 -5.83 -1.32
N GLY A 220 5.64 -4.66 -0.95
CA GLY A 220 6.95 -4.19 -1.42
C GLY A 220 6.90 -3.27 -2.64
N ASN A 221 5.73 -3.04 -3.24
CA ASN A 221 5.62 -2.12 -4.38
C ASN A 221 5.84 -0.66 -3.96
N PRO A 222 6.63 0.13 -4.70
CA PRO A 222 6.92 1.53 -4.36
C PRO A 222 5.66 2.40 -4.30
N ILE A 223 5.56 3.28 -3.31
CA ILE A 223 4.44 4.25 -3.24
C ILE A 223 4.81 5.49 -4.08
N PRO A 224 4.05 5.83 -5.14
CA PRO A 224 4.33 7.01 -5.94
C PRO A 224 4.42 8.29 -5.08
N GLY A 225 5.40 9.14 -5.37
CA GLY A 225 5.64 10.37 -4.61
C GLY A 225 6.29 10.18 -3.23
N MET A 226 6.64 8.95 -2.82
CA MET A 226 7.43 8.68 -1.61
C MET A 226 8.91 8.48 -1.91
N ALA A 227 9.71 8.37 -0.84
CA ALA A 227 11.11 7.98 -0.96
C ALA A 227 11.24 6.65 -1.71
N LYS A 228 12.26 6.53 -2.56
CA LYS A 228 12.52 5.28 -3.28
C LYS A 228 12.98 4.21 -2.29
N PRO A 229 12.54 2.94 -2.43
CA PRO A 229 13.08 1.86 -1.64
C PRO A 229 14.57 1.64 -1.92
N PRO A 230 15.30 0.94 -1.04
CA PRO A 230 16.69 0.59 -1.24
C PRO A 230 16.92 -0.06 -2.61
N LYS A 231 18.01 0.33 -3.28
CA LYS A 231 18.35 -0.25 -4.58
C LYS A 231 18.88 -1.66 -4.38
N VAL A 232 18.18 -2.62 -4.96
CA VAL A 232 18.63 -4.01 -5.11
C VAL A 232 18.61 -4.35 -6.60
N GLU A 233 19.20 -5.49 -6.97
CA GLU A 233 19.12 -6.05 -8.32
C GLU A 233 18.18 -7.26 -8.28
N PRO A 234 16.85 -7.05 -8.36
CA PRO A 234 15.89 -8.11 -8.17
C PRO A 234 15.65 -8.88 -9.47
N PHE A 235 15.25 -10.14 -9.32
CA PHE A 235 14.87 -11.03 -10.40
C PHE A 235 13.65 -11.88 -9.98
N PRO A 236 12.87 -12.42 -10.92
CA PRO A 236 11.75 -13.29 -10.59
C PRO A 236 12.20 -14.56 -9.85
N LEU A 237 11.48 -14.99 -8.82
CA LEU A 237 11.77 -16.21 -8.05
C LEU A 237 11.84 -17.45 -8.95
N ALA A 238 11.05 -17.49 -10.02
CA ALA A 238 11.12 -18.55 -11.02
C ALA A 238 12.50 -18.73 -11.70
N GLN A 239 13.40 -17.74 -11.59
CA GLN A 239 14.76 -17.79 -12.11
C GLN A 239 15.81 -18.11 -11.02
N ALA A 240 15.37 -18.31 -9.77
CA ALA A 240 16.27 -18.68 -8.68
C ALA A 240 16.83 -20.09 -8.89
N LYS A 241 18.08 -20.30 -8.48
CA LYS A 241 18.76 -21.59 -8.62
C LYS A 241 18.56 -22.42 -7.37
N GLU A 242 18.43 -23.73 -7.55
CA GLU A 242 18.41 -24.68 -6.45
C GLU A 242 19.63 -24.51 -5.52
N GLY A 243 19.42 -24.66 -4.22
CA GLY A 243 20.44 -24.48 -3.19
C GLY A 243 20.73 -23.02 -2.82
N THR A 244 20.25 -22.04 -3.58
CA THR A 244 20.48 -20.62 -3.26
C THR A 244 19.55 -20.12 -2.16
N THR A 245 20.00 -19.10 -1.43
CA THR A 245 19.15 -18.31 -0.53
C THR A 245 18.86 -16.98 -1.19
N VAL A 246 17.59 -16.59 -1.19
CA VAL A 246 17.11 -15.31 -1.74
C VAL A 246 16.34 -14.55 -0.67
N VAL A 247 16.18 -13.24 -0.87
CA VAL A 247 15.31 -12.39 -0.04
C VAL A 247 14.16 -11.88 -0.90
N VAL A 248 12.94 -11.99 -0.40
CA VAL A 248 11.76 -11.44 -1.08
C VAL A 248 11.87 -9.92 -1.13
N GLU A 249 11.82 -9.36 -2.33
CA GLU A 249 11.82 -7.91 -2.56
C GLU A 249 10.39 -7.39 -2.58
N ARG A 250 9.58 -7.90 -3.52
CA ARG A 250 8.17 -7.56 -3.65
C ARG A 250 7.35 -8.69 -4.26
N ILE A 251 6.06 -8.65 -3.97
CA ILE A 251 5.01 -9.37 -4.69
C ILE A 251 4.45 -8.40 -5.72
N THR A 252 4.26 -8.83 -6.97
CA THR A 252 3.72 -7.92 -8.00
C THR A 252 2.22 -7.73 -7.83
N GLU A 253 1.71 -6.63 -8.37
CA GLU A 253 0.28 -6.32 -8.46
C GLU A 253 -0.51 -7.45 -9.17
N GLU A 254 0.11 -8.12 -10.16
CA GLU A 254 -0.48 -9.30 -10.84
C GLU A 254 -0.61 -10.54 -9.93
N ALA A 255 0.16 -10.63 -8.85
CA ALA A 255 0.03 -11.65 -7.82
C ALA A 255 -0.95 -11.21 -6.71
N GLU A 256 -1.02 -9.92 -6.40
CA GLU A 256 -2.00 -9.36 -5.45
C GLU A 256 -3.44 -9.55 -5.93
N ALA A 257 -3.68 -9.39 -7.24
CA ALA A 257 -4.99 -9.66 -7.85
C ALA A 257 -5.40 -11.15 -7.82
N ASP A 258 -4.48 -12.07 -7.54
CA ASP A 258 -4.77 -13.51 -7.41
C ASP A 258 -4.95 -13.87 -5.93
N LYS A 259 -6.20 -13.79 -5.46
CA LYS A 259 -6.59 -14.08 -4.08
C LYS A 259 -6.00 -15.39 -3.55
N LYS A 260 -6.06 -16.47 -4.34
CA LYS A 260 -5.56 -17.79 -3.90
C LYS A 260 -4.05 -17.79 -3.74
N LEU A 261 -3.33 -17.17 -4.68
CA LEU A 261 -1.89 -17.01 -4.58
C LEU A 261 -1.52 -16.14 -3.36
N LEU A 262 -2.17 -14.99 -3.19
CA LEU A 262 -1.87 -14.06 -2.11
C LEU A 262 -2.12 -14.69 -0.72
N GLU A 263 -3.23 -15.41 -0.55
CA GLU A 263 -3.51 -16.19 0.67
C GLU A 263 -2.45 -17.27 0.91
N HIS A 264 -1.99 -17.95 -0.14
CA HIS A 264 -0.98 -18.99 -0.04
C HIS A 264 0.39 -18.40 0.37
N LEU A 265 0.77 -17.25 -0.18
CA LEU A 265 1.99 -16.53 0.21
C LEU A 265 1.92 -16.05 1.67
N TRP A 266 0.79 -15.47 2.08
CA TRP A 266 0.57 -15.00 3.45
C TRP A 266 0.68 -16.13 4.48
N LYS A 267 -0.01 -17.26 4.25
CA LYS A 267 0.01 -18.42 5.16
C LYS A 267 1.41 -19.02 5.33
N ASN A 268 2.21 -19.03 4.26
CA ASN A 268 3.58 -19.54 4.27
C ASN A 268 4.62 -18.45 4.55
N ASP A 269 4.18 -17.26 4.98
CA ASP A 269 5.05 -16.14 5.36
C ASP A 269 6.06 -15.73 4.26
N VAL A 270 5.63 -15.82 3.01
CA VAL A 270 6.37 -15.29 1.86
C VAL A 270 6.02 -13.81 1.69
N ARG A 271 6.81 -12.95 2.32
CA ARG A 271 6.62 -11.49 2.30
C ARG A 271 7.93 -10.72 2.18
N PRO A 272 7.91 -9.45 1.70
CA PRO A 272 9.10 -8.62 1.60
C PRO A 272 10.01 -8.68 2.82
N GLY A 273 11.31 -8.81 2.59
CA GLY A 273 12.34 -8.97 3.61
C GLY A 273 12.54 -10.39 4.13
N ARG A 274 11.65 -11.34 3.84
CA ARG A 274 11.82 -12.75 4.25
C ARG A 274 12.86 -13.46 3.41
N ARG A 275 13.68 -14.28 4.08
CA ARG A 275 14.69 -15.14 3.44
C ARG A 275 14.06 -16.48 3.09
N LEU A 276 14.32 -16.93 1.86
CA LEU A 276 13.87 -18.21 1.34
C LEU A 276 15.08 -18.99 0.83
N LYS A 277 15.23 -20.25 1.26
CA LYS A 277 16.18 -21.20 0.68
C LYS A 277 15.46 -22.01 -0.39
N ILE A 278 15.97 -21.98 -1.62
CA ILE A 278 15.44 -22.78 -2.72
C ILE A 278 15.90 -24.22 -2.50
N THR A 279 14.97 -25.12 -2.23
CA THR A 279 15.26 -26.52 -1.94
C THR A 279 15.20 -27.40 -3.17
N GLU A 280 14.34 -27.06 -4.13
CA GLU A 280 14.17 -27.82 -5.36
C GLU A 280 13.69 -26.89 -6.49
N VAL A 281 14.26 -27.06 -7.68
CA VAL A 281 13.70 -26.50 -8.92
C VAL A 281 13.43 -27.66 -9.88
N ALA A 282 12.16 -27.89 -10.21
CA ALA A 282 11.74 -28.97 -11.11
C ALA A 282 11.11 -28.40 -12.41
N PRO A 283 11.93 -28.02 -13.43
CA PRO A 283 11.42 -27.42 -14.66
C PRO A 283 10.42 -28.30 -15.42
N TRP A 284 10.62 -29.63 -15.37
CA TRP A 284 9.75 -30.61 -16.02
C TRP A 284 8.36 -30.68 -15.37
N ALA A 285 8.28 -30.47 -14.05
CA ALA A 285 7.03 -30.38 -13.30
C ALA A 285 6.44 -28.96 -13.32
N GLY A 286 7.24 -27.97 -13.75
CA GLY A 286 6.85 -26.56 -13.73
C GLY A 286 6.73 -25.99 -12.32
N THR A 287 7.52 -26.48 -11.35
CA THR A 287 7.45 -26.06 -9.94
C THR A 287 8.81 -25.62 -9.39
N ILE A 288 8.74 -24.79 -8.35
CA ILE A 288 9.86 -24.40 -7.50
C ILE A 288 9.43 -24.53 -6.03
N THR A 289 10.29 -25.12 -5.21
CA THR A 289 10.07 -25.32 -3.78
C THR A 289 11.09 -24.50 -3.00
N ALA A 290 10.61 -23.76 -2.02
CA ALA A 290 11.44 -22.97 -1.13
C ALA A 290 11.06 -23.21 0.33
N SER A 291 12.00 -22.97 1.24
CA SER A 291 11.76 -23.01 2.68
C SER A 291 12.19 -21.71 3.36
N GLY A 292 11.43 -21.28 4.37
CA GLY A 292 11.69 -20.08 5.17
C GLY A 292 11.02 -20.19 6.53
N ASP A 293 11.72 -19.85 7.61
CA ASP A 293 11.24 -19.91 8.99
C ASP A 293 10.52 -21.23 9.37
N GLY A 294 11.05 -22.36 8.89
CA GLY A 294 10.51 -23.70 9.16
C GLY A 294 9.30 -24.11 8.31
N GLN A 295 8.82 -23.22 7.44
CA GLN A 295 7.75 -23.52 6.47
C GLN A 295 8.33 -23.88 5.11
N VAL A 296 7.62 -24.74 4.38
CA VAL A 296 7.95 -25.13 3.01
C VAL A 296 6.80 -24.71 2.11
N ILE A 297 7.14 -24.01 1.03
CA ILE A 297 6.19 -23.55 0.01
C ILE A 297 6.59 -24.09 -1.36
N ALA A 298 5.62 -24.68 -2.05
CA ALA A 298 5.76 -25.12 -3.44
C ALA A 298 4.91 -24.21 -4.33
N LEU A 299 5.54 -23.63 -5.36
CA LEU A 299 4.90 -22.71 -6.29
C LEU A 299 5.07 -23.22 -7.72
N GLY A 300 4.02 -23.07 -8.53
CA GLY A 300 4.19 -23.19 -9.98
C GLY A 300 5.09 -22.06 -10.50
N LEU A 301 5.93 -22.34 -11.50
CA LEU A 301 6.82 -21.34 -12.12
C LEU A 301 6.07 -20.08 -12.59
N PRO A 302 4.84 -20.14 -13.14
CA PRO A 302 4.07 -18.94 -13.47
C PRO A 302 3.72 -18.06 -12.26
N ALA A 303 3.48 -18.66 -11.08
CA ALA A 303 3.23 -17.91 -9.84
C ALA A 303 4.53 -17.35 -9.27
N ALA A 304 5.60 -18.16 -9.25
CA ALA A 304 6.92 -17.72 -8.81
C ALA A 304 7.49 -16.59 -9.70
N ALA A 305 7.12 -16.51 -10.98
CA ALA A 305 7.54 -15.42 -11.87
C ALA A 305 6.96 -14.04 -11.45
N LYS A 306 5.96 -14.03 -10.58
CA LYS A 306 5.32 -12.81 -10.04
C LYS A 306 5.88 -12.40 -8.67
N ILE A 307 6.81 -13.17 -8.12
CA ILE A 307 7.46 -12.89 -6.85
C ILE A 307 8.88 -12.46 -7.19
N TRP A 308 9.26 -11.24 -6.82
CA TRP A 308 10.58 -10.72 -7.12
C TRP A 308 11.45 -10.86 -5.89
N VAL A 309 12.67 -11.34 -6.10
CA VAL A 309 13.64 -11.65 -5.07
C VAL A 309 15.00 -11.11 -5.45
N TYR A 310 15.89 -10.99 -4.48
CA TYR A 310 17.30 -10.66 -4.72
C TYR A 310 18.20 -11.62 -3.94
N LEU A 311 19.43 -11.77 -4.39
CA LEU A 311 20.44 -12.46 -3.60
C LEU A 311 20.79 -11.59 -2.40
N PRO A 312 20.77 -12.11 -1.15
CA PRO A 312 21.31 -11.36 -0.04
C PRO A 312 22.76 -11.02 -0.39
N GLY A 313 23.13 -9.73 -0.30
CA GLY A 313 24.53 -9.35 -0.43
C GLY A 313 25.36 -10.21 0.52
N ALA A 314 26.56 -10.61 0.12
CA ALA A 314 27.52 -11.20 1.05
C ALA A 314 27.58 -10.23 2.24
N ALA A 315 27.23 -10.70 3.44
CA ALA A 315 27.46 -9.94 4.64
C ALA A 315 28.97 -9.65 4.66
N GLY A 316 29.34 -8.41 4.37
CA GLY A 316 30.67 -7.90 4.65
C GLY A 316 30.84 -7.75 6.15
#